data_AF-A0A7I8IBW3-F1
#
_entry.id   AF-A0A7I8IBW3-F1
#
_cell.length_a   1.000
_cell.length_b   1.000
_cell.length_c   1.000
_cell.angle_alpha   90.00
_cell.angle_beta   90.00
_cell.angle_gamma   90.00
#
_symmetry.space_group_name_H-M   'P 1'
#
loop_
_entity.id
_entity.type
_entity.pdbx_description
1 polymer ?
#
loop_
_entity_poly.entity_id
_entity_poly.type
_entity_poly.pdbx_seq_one_letter_code
_entity_poly.pdbx_strand_id
1 'polypeptide(L)'
;MDDSFFYTLDELFRRTGFSPADVTALVVNVSMLSPSPSLSARIINRYKMRDNIKVFNLSGMGCSASLVSIDLSIGPNWYSGCEKSMLLGNCLFRAGGCSMLLTNDPRLRHRVKLRLRCLVRTHHGANDESYNCCLQKEDNSGYPGFYLGKELPKAATRAFFENLRNLAPGQWQRLRGSPKGAPSDSPARINFRTEVEHFCIHPGGAAVIDAVGKGLGLEKSDLEPSRMTLHRFGNTSASSLWYVLGYMEAKRKLKKKDRVLMISFGAGFKCNSCVWEVQRNLADGDVWADCIDSYPPERVTNPSSSTSGGSTTPMSENGGATSGGGRSPALPMLEPFRSTHVEFSLAVLSHLAHLTPS
;
A
#
# COMPACT_ATOMS: atom_id res chain seq x y z
N MET A 1 -6.46 0.14 18.95
CA MET A 1 -6.56 -0.78 17.80
C MET A 1 -7.96 -0.73 17.23
N ASP A 2 -8.95 -1.08 18.03
CA ASP A 2 -10.37 -0.97 17.71
C ASP A 2 -10.74 0.43 17.20
N ASP A 3 -10.24 1.48 17.84
CA ASP A 3 -10.48 2.87 17.42
C ASP A 3 -10.01 3.16 15.98
N SER A 4 -8.93 2.53 15.52
CA SER A 4 -8.36 2.80 14.19
C SER A 4 -9.26 2.27 13.08
N PHE A 5 -9.76 1.03 13.18
CA PHE A 5 -10.65 0.48 12.16
C PHE A 5 -12.10 0.96 12.33
N PHE A 6 -12.53 1.29 13.56
CA PHE A 6 -13.82 1.94 13.78
C PHE A 6 -13.84 3.34 13.17
N TYR A 7 -12.79 4.14 13.32
CA TYR A 7 -12.69 5.45 12.69
C TYR A 7 -12.90 5.38 11.16
N THR A 8 -12.21 4.47 10.49
CA THR A 8 -12.34 4.34 9.04
C THR A 8 -13.70 3.81 8.61
N LEU A 9 -14.26 2.85 9.36
CA LEU A 9 -15.60 2.31 9.11
C LEU A 9 -16.68 3.38 9.30
N ASP A 10 -16.58 4.15 10.39
CA ASP A 10 -17.47 5.27 10.70
C ASP A 10 -17.41 6.29 9.55
N GLU A 11 -16.21 6.63 9.07
CA GLU A 11 -16.04 7.55 7.94
C GLU A 11 -16.57 6.97 6.62
N LEU A 12 -16.37 5.67 6.36
CA LEU A 12 -16.90 4.99 5.19
C LEU A 12 -18.42 5.03 5.17
N PHE A 13 -19.08 4.63 6.27
CA PHE A 13 -20.54 4.64 6.35
C PHE A 13 -21.08 6.06 6.30
N ARG A 14 -20.42 7.03 6.93
CA ARG A 14 -20.81 8.45 6.87
C ARG A 14 -20.70 9.01 5.45
N ARG A 15 -19.57 8.80 4.75
CA ARG A 15 -19.35 9.32 3.39
C ARG A 15 -20.24 8.63 2.36
N THR A 16 -20.50 7.34 2.53
CA THR A 16 -21.29 6.57 1.58
C THR A 16 -22.78 6.61 1.90
N GLY A 17 -23.20 6.88 3.13
CA GLY A 17 -24.60 6.81 3.54
C GLY A 17 -25.19 5.39 3.51
N PHE A 18 -24.36 4.35 3.43
CA PHE A 18 -24.82 2.96 3.57
C PHE A 18 -25.03 2.62 5.03
N SER A 19 -26.12 1.91 5.32
CA SER A 19 -26.30 1.32 6.63
C SER A 19 -25.34 0.14 6.79
N PRO A 20 -24.67 -0.02 7.95
CA PRO A 20 -23.93 -1.24 8.24
C PRO A 20 -24.78 -2.51 8.15
N ALA A 21 -26.10 -2.41 8.34
CA ALA A 21 -27.03 -3.53 8.20
C ALA A 21 -27.18 -4.01 6.74
N ASP A 22 -26.89 -3.14 5.75
CA ASP A 22 -26.97 -3.48 4.31
C ASP A 22 -25.74 -4.27 3.82
N VAL A 23 -24.71 -4.40 4.67
CA VAL A 23 -23.48 -5.11 4.34
C VAL A 23 -23.76 -6.61 4.29
N THR A 24 -23.46 -7.22 3.15
CA THR A 24 -23.76 -8.64 2.90
C THR A 24 -22.55 -9.55 3.09
N ALA A 25 -21.34 -9.00 2.92
CA ALA A 25 -20.11 -9.69 3.26
C ALA A 25 -19.04 -8.73 3.82
N LEU A 26 -18.27 -9.24 4.77
CA LEU A 26 -17.17 -8.58 5.46
C LEU A 26 -15.90 -9.43 5.33
N VAL A 27 -14.84 -8.90 4.73
CA VAL A 27 -13.58 -9.61 4.49
C VAL A 27 -12.42 -9.01 5.30
N VAL A 28 -12.15 -9.38 6.56
CA VAL A 28 -11.04 -8.87 7.40
C VAL A 28 -9.70 -9.56 7.17
N ASN A 29 -8.81 -8.96 6.39
CA ASN A 29 -7.39 -9.21 6.43
C ASN A 29 -6.68 -8.59 7.64
N VAL A 30 -5.90 -9.36 8.37
CA VAL A 30 -4.89 -8.83 9.27
C VAL A 30 -3.74 -9.80 9.32
N SER A 31 -2.54 -9.34 8.97
CA SER A 31 -1.45 -10.29 8.70
C SER A 31 -0.77 -10.77 9.98
N MET A 32 -0.70 -9.93 11.00
CA MET A 32 0.18 -10.13 12.16
C MET A 32 -0.56 -10.12 13.50
N LEU A 33 -1.88 -10.28 13.48
CA LEU A 33 -2.71 -10.29 14.68
C LEU A 33 -3.92 -11.20 14.48
N SER A 34 -4.19 -12.07 15.44
CA SER A 34 -5.35 -12.96 15.44
C SER A 34 -6.00 -12.97 16.83
N PRO A 35 -6.83 -11.95 17.17
CA PRO A 35 -7.42 -11.84 18.49
C PRO A 35 -8.65 -12.75 18.64
N SER A 36 -9.01 -13.07 19.88
CA SER A 36 -10.31 -13.66 20.24
C SER A 36 -11.04 -12.73 21.22
N PRO A 37 -12.26 -12.24 20.92
CA PRO A 37 -13.01 -12.42 19.68
C PRO A 37 -12.29 -11.80 18.46
N SER A 38 -12.53 -12.37 17.28
CA SER A 38 -11.94 -11.91 16.02
C SER A 38 -12.30 -10.46 15.72
N LEU A 39 -11.46 -9.79 14.93
CA LEU A 39 -11.74 -8.40 14.52
C LEU A 39 -13.08 -8.28 13.79
N SER A 40 -13.40 -9.23 12.91
CA SER A 40 -14.70 -9.28 12.24
C SER A 40 -15.86 -9.42 13.21
N ALA A 41 -15.75 -10.25 14.25
CA ALA A 41 -16.79 -10.38 15.27
C ALA A 41 -16.98 -9.07 16.05
N ARG A 42 -15.89 -8.36 16.38
CA ARG A 42 -15.94 -7.04 17.04
C ARG A 42 -16.65 -6.00 16.16
N ILE A 43 -16.33 -5.97 14.86
CA ILE A 43 -16.98 -5.09 13.86
C ILE A 43 -18.49 -5.40 13.79
N ILE A 44 -18.86 -6.67 13.57
CA ILE A 44 -20.26 -7.09 13.45
C ILE A 44 -21.05 -6.72 14.71
N ASN A 45 -20.47 -6.97 15.88
CA ASN A 45 -21.11 -6.65 17.15
C ASN A 45 -21.26 -5.13 17.38
N ARG A 46 -20.26 -4.32 17.02
CA ARG A 46 -20.34 -2.85 17.17
C ARG A 46 -21.45 -2.27 16.30
N TYR A 47 -21.43 -2.60 15.01
CA TYR A 47 -22.32 -1.99 14.02
C TYR A 47 -23.69 -2.66 13.91
N LYS A 48 -23.94 -3.72 14.70
CA LYS A 48 -25.16 -4.52 14.65
C LYS A 48 -25.49 -4.93 13.22
N MET A 49 -24.47 -5.47 12.53
CA MET A 49 -24.63 -5.98 11.18
C MET A 49 -25.61 -7.16 11.18
N ARG A 50 -26.18 -7.45 10.01
CA ARG A 50 -27.14 -8.54 9.82
C ARG A 50 -26.63 -9.90 10.32
N ASP A 51 -27.56 -10.73 10.79
CA ASP A 51 -27.32 -12.06 11.36
C ASP A 51 -26.72 -13.06 10.37
N ASN A 52 -27.08 -12.99 9.09
CA ASN A 52 -26.61 -13.84 8.00
C ASN A 52 -25.51 -13.20 7.15
N ILE A 53 -24.69 -12.32 7.74
CA ILE A 53 -23.52 -11.74 7.08
C ILE A 53 -22.48 -12.82 6.75
N LYS A 54 -21.90 -12.76 5.55
CA LYS A 54 -20.76 -13.62 5.18
C LYS A 54 -19.46 -13.00 5.68
N VAL A 55 -18.63 -13.77 6.39
CA VAL A 55 -17.42 -13.25 7.02
C VAL A 55 -16.21 -14.04 6.57
N PHE A 56 -15.14 -13.34 6.19
CA PHE A 56 -13.87 -13.92 5.83
C PHE A 56 -12.78 -13.23 6.62
N ASN A 57 -11.96 -13.96 7.38
CA ASN A 57 -10.77 -13.40 8.02
C ASN A 57 -9.55 -13.90 7.25
N LEU A 58 -8.80 -13.00 6.62
CA LEU A 58 -7.57 -13.32 5.91
C LEU A 58 -6.38 -12.99 6.82
N SER A 59 -5.32 -13.79 6.74
CA SER A 59 -4.06 -13.53 7.44
C SER A 59 -2.89 -14.09 6.62
N GLY A 60 -1.66 -13.72 6.97
CA GLY A 60 -0.45 -14.24 6.32
C GLY A 60 -0.25 -13.84 4.85
N MET A 61 -1.10 -12.97 4.29
CA MET A 61 -0.95 -12.46 2.92
C MET A 61 -0.06 -11.21 2.85
N GLY A 62 0.13 -10.50 3.96
CA GLY A 62 0.93 -9.27 4.03
C GLY A 62 0.43 -8.21 3.07
N CYS A 63 1.38 -7.44 2.53
CA CYS A 63 1.14 -6.37 1.56
C CYS A 63 0.32 -6.77 0.32
N SER A 64 0.23 -8.06 -0.01
CA SER A 64 -0.53 -8.55 -1.17
C SER A 64 -2.04 -8.62 -0.95
N ALA A 65 -2.53 -8.42 0.27
CA ALA A 65 -3.96 -8.48 0.58
C ALA A 65 -4.78 -7.25 0.14
N SER A 66 -4.10 -6.19 -0.29
CA SER A 66 -4.66 -4.86 -0.56
C SER A 66 -5.89 -4.84 -1.45
N LEU A 67 -5.95 -5.73 -2.46
CA LEU A 67 -6.99 -5.72 -3.49
C LEU A 67 -8.23 -6.54 -3.15
N VAL A 68 -8.19 -7.33 -2.08
CA VAL A 68 -9.17 -8.40 -1.85
C VAL A 68 -9.97 -8.23 -0.57
N SER A 69 -9.61 -7.29 0.30
CA SER A 69 -10.04 -7.37 1.68
C SER A 69 -9.90 -6.08 2.44
N ILE A 70 -10.46 -6.18 3.65
CA ILE A 70 -10.23 -5.42 4.84
C ILE A 70 -8.92 -5.76 5.51
N ASP A 71 -7.79 -5.35 4.97
CA ASP A 71 -6.56 -5.23 5.72
C ASP A 71 -6.78 -4.49 7.06
N LEU A 72 -6.08 -4.87 8.14
CA LEU A 72 -5.66 -4.24 9.40
C LEU A 72 -4.23 -4.71 9.64
N SER A 73 -3.35 -3.93 10.19
CA SER A 73 -1.97 -4.32 10.50
C SER A 73 -1.40 -3.53 11.68
N ILE A 74 -2.23 -3.43 12.71
CA ILE A 74 -1.79 -3.08 14.05
C ILE A 74 -1.04 -4.30 14.60
N GLY A 75 0.28 -4.24 14.77
CA GLY A 75 1.05 -5.38 15.26
C GLY A 75 2.27 -4.99 16.12
N PRO A 76 2.54 -5.69 17.24
CA PRO A 76 3.75 -5.51 18.04
C PRO A 76 4.95 -6.19 17.37
N ASN A 77 5.26 -5.79 16.13
CA ASN A 77 6.30 -6.41 15.32
C ASN A 77 7.63 -5.65 15.37
N TRP A 78 7.89 -4.97 16.49
CA TRP A 78 9.16 -4.29 16.69
C TRP A 78 10.26 -5.33 16.83
N TYR A 79 11.09 -5.45 15.81
CA TYR A 79 12.24 -6.32 15.90
C TYR A 79 13.25 -5.72 16.89
N SER A 80 13.50 -6.46 17.97
CA SER A 80 14.33 -6.00 19.10
C SER A 80 15.77 -6.52 19.04
N GLY A 81 16.10 -7.36 18.05
CA GLY A 81 17.46 -7.84 17.83
C GLY A 81 18.31 -6.88 16.99
N CYS A 82 19.49 -7.35 16.57
CA CYS A 82 20.48 -6.55 15.83
C CYS A 82 20.76 -7.05 14.40
N GLU A 83 20.04 -8.07 13.91
CA GLU A 83 20.19 -8.57 12.55
C GLU A 83 19.74 -7.53 11.52
N LYS A 84 20.68 -7.07 10.70
CA LYS A 84 20.45 -6.01 9.70
C LYS A 84 19.30 -6.33 8.74
N SER A 85 19.15 -7.60 8.37
CA SER A 85 18.11 -8.07 7.44
C SER A 85 16.69 -8.01 8.02
N MET A 86 16.56 -7.88 9.34
CA MET A 86 15.28 -7.75 10.05
C MET A 86 15.03 -6.32 10.52
N LEU A 87 16.09 -5.54 10.80
CA LEU A 87 15.99 -4.12 11.16
C LEU A 87 15.33 -3.25 10.08
N LEU A 88 15.45 -3.64 8.80
CA LEU A 88 14.83 -2.89 7.70
C LEU A 88 13.31 -2.80 7.86
N GLY A 89 12.67 -3.81 8.45
CA GLY A 89 11.23 -3.79 8.76
C GLY A 89 10.85 -2.62 9.67
N ASN A 90 11.64 -2.35 10.71
CA ASN A 90 11.40 -1.24 11.64
C ASN A 90 11.48 0.14 10.96
N CYS A 91 12.24 0.26 9.87
CA CYS A 91 12.40 1.51 9.12
C CYS A 91 11.33 1.71 8.05
N LEU A 92 10.88 0.61 7.42
CA LEU A 92 9.92 0.66 6.31
C LEU A 92 8.48 0.77 6.80
N PHE A 93 8.10 -0.10 7.74
CA PHE A 93 6.70 -0.31 8.07
C PHE A 93 6.18 0.77 8.99
N ARG A 94 4.92 1.18 8.80
CA ARG A 94 4.28 2.27 9.51
C ARG A 94 2.81 2.00 9.74
N ALA A 95 2.26 2.79 10.65
CA ALA A 95 0.86 2.74 10.90
C ALA A 95 0.00 3.32 9.78
N GLY A 96 -1.06 2.62 9.37
CA GLY A 96 -1.98 3.04 8.33
C GLY A 96 -3.31 2.33 8.44
N GLY A 97 -4.27 2.77 7.63
CA GLY A 97 -5.65 2.38 7.68
C GLY A 97 -6.45 2.75 6.43
N CYS A 98 -7.34 1.90 5.95
CA CYS A 98 -8.32 2.34 4.96
C CYS A 98 -9.62 1.56 5.07
N SER A 99 -10.64 2.05 4.37
CA SER A 99 -11.82 1.26 4.16
C SER A 99 -12.53 1.62 2.87
N MET A 100 -13.10 0.62 2.21
CA MET A 100 -13.73 0.71 0.90
C MET A 100 -15.01 -0.12 0.87
N LEU A 101 -15.96 0.34 0.06
CA LEU A 101 -17.21 -0.34 -0.22
C LEU A 101 -17.20 -0.82 -1.68
N LEU A 102 -17.42 -2.11 -1.85
CA LEU A 102 -17.55 -2.81 -3.12
C LEU A 102 -19.02 -3.20 -3.31
N THR A 103 -19.49 -3.16 -4.55
CA THR A 103 -20.85 -3.57 -4.89
C THR A 103 -20.87 -4.22 -6.26
N ASN A 104 -21.68 -5.27 -6.42
CA ASN A 104 -22.00 -5.83 -7.73
C ASN A 104 -23.39 -5.39 -8.23
N ASP A 105 -24.10 -4.56 -7.47
CA ASP A 105 -25.44 -4.09 -7.78
C ASP A 105 -25.41 -3.04 -8.91
N PRO A 106 -25.99 -3.33 -10.09
CA PRO A 106 -26.02 -2.38 -11.20
C PRO A 106 -26.75 -1.08 -10.87
N ARG A 107 -27.70 -1.09 -9.92
CA ARG A 107 -28.47 0.10 -9.52
C ARG A 107 -27.58 1.16 -8.87
N LEU A 108 -26.49 0.73 -8.22
CA LEU A 108 -25.54 1.61 -7.54
C LEU A 108 -24.44 2.15 -8.47
N ARG A 109 -24.46 1.83 -9.77
CA ARG A 109 -23.42 2.21 -10.74
C ARG A 109 -23.19 3.73 -10.85
N HIS A 110 -24.20 4.55 -10.61
CA HIS A 110 -24.06 6.01 -10.65
C HIS A 110 -23.26 6.58 -9.45
N ARG A 111 -23.05 5.78 -8.39
CA ARG A 111 -22.38 6.19 -7.15
C ARG A 111 -20.92 5.74 -7.06
N VAL A 112 -20.49 4.78 -7.89
CA VAL A 112 -19.16 4.18 -7.78
C VAL A 112 -18.05 5.17 -8.15
N LYS A 113 -16.94 5.16 -7.41
CA LYS A 113 -15.72 5.91 -7.78
C LYS A 113 -14.96 5.19 -8.89
N LEU A 114 -14.78 3.89 -8.74
CA LEU A 114 -13.97 3.03 -9.59
C LEU A 114 -14.75 1.76 -9.98
N ARG A 115 -14.50 1.25 -11.18
CA ARG A 115 -15.01 -0.03 -11.66
C ARG A 115 -13.85 -1.00 -11.85
N LEU A 116 -13.90 -2.16 -11.21
CA LEU A 116 -12.92 -3.23 -11.43
C LEU A 116 -13.11 -3.79 -12.84
N ARG A 117 -12.03 -3.81 -13.61
CA ARG A 117 -12.02 -4.26 -15.00
C ARG A 117 -11.39 -5.64 -15.15
N CYS A 118 -10.25 -5.85 -14.52
CA CYS A 118 -9.62 -7.15 -14.39
C CYS A 118 -8.83 -7.22 -13.08
N LEU A 119 -8.62 -8.45 -12.60
CA LEU A 119 -7.79 -8.76 -11.44
C LEU A 119 -7.02 -10.04 -11.78
N VAL A 120 -5.70 -9.99 -11.64
CA VAL A 120 -4.79 -11.09 -11.94
C VAL A 120 -3.87 -11.29 -10.76
N ARG A 121 -3.75 -12.56 -10.33
CA ARG A 121 -2.88 -12.97 -9.23
C ARG A 121 -1.84 -13.96 -9.73
N THR A 122 -0.60 -13.73 -9.34
CA THR A 122 0.54 -14.63 -9.54
C THR A 122 1.09 -15.02 -8.16
N HIS A 123 1.43 -16.29 -7.99
CA HIS A 123 1.92 -16.81 -6.72
C HIS A 123 3.14 -17.72 -6.95
N HIS A 124 4.27 -17.36 -6.34
CA HIS A 124 5.54 -18.11 -6.44
C HIS A 124 5.86 -18.91 -5.18
N GLY A 125 4.83 -19.44 -4.52
CA GLY A 125 5.00 -20.14 -3.24
C GLY A 125 5.81 -21.44 -3.36
N ALA A 126 5.79 -22.07 -4.54
CA ALA A 126 6.55 -23.28 -4.85
C ALA A 126 8.00 -23.00 -5.29
N ASN A 127 8.41 -21.73 -5.42
CA ASN A 127 9.77 -21.37 -5.79
C ASN A 127 10.57 -21.00 -4.53
N ASP A 128 11.60 -21.79 -4.21
CA ASP A 128 12.35 -21.64 -2.95
C ASP A 128 12.94 -20.25 -2.74
N GLU A 129 13.49 -19.64 -3.79
CA GLU A 129 14.05 -18.28 -3.70
C GLU A 129 12.96 -17.25 -3.37
N SER A 130 11.79 -17.36 -4.00
CA SER A 130 10.65 -16.46 -3.77
C SER A 130 9.97 -16.72 -2.42
N TYR A 131 9.92 -17.97 -1.98
CA TYR A 131 9.43 -18.37 -0.67
C TYR A 131 10.34 -17.83 0.45
N ASN A 132 11.66 -18.02 0.31
CA ASN A 132 12.63 -17.69 1.36
C ASN A 132 13.10 -16.22 1.35
N CYS A 133 12.71 -15.39 0.39
CA CYS A 133 13.16 -14.00 0.34
C CYS A 133 12.46 -13.06 1.33
N CYS A 134 11.34 -13.48 1.91
CA CYS A 134 10.48 -12.63 2.74
C CYS A 134 9.65 -13.50 3.68
N LEU A 135 10.07 -13.62 4.95
CA LEU A 135 9.44 -14.51 5.93
C LEU A 135 9.58 -14.00 7.36
N GLN A 136 8.60 -14.33 8.19
CA GLN A 136 8.70 -14.15 9.63
C GLN A 136 9.48 -15.32 10.22
N LYS A 137 10.52 -15.03 11.02
CA LYS A 137 11.28 -16.02 11.78
C LYS A 137 11.94 -15.38 12.99
N GLU A 138 12.40 -16.21 13.91
CA GLU A 138 13.29 -15.76 14.98
C GLU A 138 14.71 -15.58 14.45
N ASP A 139 15.44 -14.63 15.05
CA ASP A 139 16.89 -14.55 14.90
C ASP A 139 17.60 -15.57 15.81
N ASN A 140 18.93 -15.58 15.77
CA ASN A 140 19.75 -16.49 16.58
C ASN A 140 19.64 -16.23 18.10
N SER A 141 19.08 -15.08 18.51
CA SER A 141 18.85 -14.71 19.91
C SER A 141 17.39 -14.95 20.34
N GLY A 142 16.56 -15.54 19.47
CA GLY A 142 15.15 -15.81 19.74
C GLY A 142 14.23 -14.59 19.56
N TYR A 143 14.71 -13.47 19.03
CA TYR A 143 13.84 -12.33 18.77
C TYR A 143 13.04 -12.56 17.48
N PRO A 144 11.70 -12.49 17.53
CA PRO A 144 10.89 -12.59 16.33
C PRO A 144 11.11 -11.37 15.44
N GLY A 145 11.39 -11.60 14.17
CA GLY A 145 11.61 -10.55 13.18
C GLY A 145 11.06 -10.92 11.82
N PHE A 146 10.96 -9.91 10.95
CA PHE A 146 10.57 -10.11 9.57
C PHE A 146 11.83 -10.04 8.69
N TYR A 147 12.26 -11.19 8.20
CA TYR A 147 13.46 -11.30 7.38
C TYR A 147 13.18 -10.80 5.96
N LEU A 148 13.95 -9.80 5.53
CA LEU A 148 13.95 -9.27 4.17
C LEU A 148 15.28 -9.64 3.50
N GLY A 149 15.24 -10.67 2.65
CA GLY A 149 16.40 -11.19 1.94
C GLY A 149 16.81 -10.32 0.75
N LYS A 150 18.10 -10.41 0.37
CA LYS A 150 18.65 -9.68 -0.79
C LYS A 150 17.99 -10.06 -2.12
N GLU A 151 17.45 -11.28 -2.22
CA GLU A 151 16.75 -11.76 -3.41
C GLU A 151 15.34 -11.18 -3.58
N LEU A 152 14.82 -10.44 -2.60
CA LEU A 152 13.46 -9.90 -2.61
C LEU A 152 13.16 -9.06 -3.88
N PRO A 153 14.00 -8.10 -4.31
CA PRO A 153 13.72 -7.34 -5.52
C PRO A 153 13.66 -8.21 -6.79
N LYS A 154 14.48 -9.26 -6.86
CA LYS A 154 14.52 -10.20 -7.98
C LYS A 154 13.27 -11.08 -8.00
N ALA A 155 12.87 -11.63 -6.85
CA ALA A 155 11.62 -12.36 -6.69
C ALA A 155 10.40 -11.50 -7.05
N ALA A 156 10.40 -10.23 -6.63
CA ALA A 156 9.37 -9.26 -6.97
C ALA A 156 9.25 -9.03 -8.46
N THR A 157 10.38 -8.78 -9.10
CA THR A 157 10.47 -8.54 -10.54
C THR A 157 10.00 -9.77 -11.34
N ARG A 158 10.37 -10.98 -10.91
CA ARG A 158 9.91 -12.23 -11.53
C ARG A 158 8.40 -12.39 -11.44
N ALA A 159 7.84 -12.30 -10.22
CA ALA A 159 6.40 -12.39 -9.99
C ALA A 159 5.63 -11.33 -10.77
N PHE A 160 6.18 -10.12 -10.86
CA PHE A 160 5.61 -9.03 -11.62
C PHE A 160 5.53 -9.31 -13.12
N PHE A 161 6.63 -9.72 -13.77
CA PHE A 161 6.62 -9.98 -15.21
C PHE A 161 5.69 -11.14 -15.58
N GLU A 162 5.60 -12.18 -14.76
CA GLU A 162 4.63 -13.26 -14.97
C GLU A 162 3.18 -12.77 -14.77
N ASN A 163 2.95 -11.90 -13.78
CA ASN A 163 1.64 -11.28 -13.57
C ASN A 163 1.21 -10.42 -14.76
N LEU A 164 2.13 -9.63 -15.34
CA LEU A 164 1.88 -8.86 -16.55
C LEU A 164 1.55 -9.73 -17.77
N ARG A 165 2.21 -10.88 -17.91
CA ARG A 165 1.89 -11.84 -18.98
C ARG A 165 0.47 -12.36 -18.85
N ASN A 166 -0.01 -12.60 -17.63
CA ASN A 166 -1.40 -13.03 -17.40
C ASN A 166 -2.41 -11.90 -17.57
N LEU A 167 -1.96 -10.65 -17.46
CA LEU A 167 -2.71 -9.44 -17.77
C LEU A 167 -2.83 -9.19 -19.29
N ALA A 168 -2.14 -9.99 -20.14
CA ALA A 168 -1.92 -9.88 -21.60
C ALA A 168 -2.97 -9.22 -22.52
N PRO A 169 -2.58 -8.81 -23.75
CA PRO A 169 -3.42 -8.11 -24.74
C PRO A 169 -4.81 -8.69 -24.97
N GLY A 170 -5.02 -10.01 -24.85
CA GLY A 170 -6.36 -10.62 -24.97
C GLY A 170 -7.34 -10.20 -23.87
N GLN A 171 -6.86 -9.91 -22.65
CA GLN A 171 -7.67 -9.28 -21.61
C GLN A 171 -7.85 -7.78 -21.88
N TRP A 172 -6.81 -7.07 -22.35
CA TRP A 172 -6.91 -5.65 -22.72
C TRP A 172 -7.84 -5.38 -23.92
N GLN A 173 -7.90 -6.27 -24.92
CA GLN A 173 -8.84 -6.19 -26.04
C GLN A 173 -10.30 -6.30 -25.55
N ARG A 174 -10.56 -7.10 -24.51
CA ARG A 174 -11.87 -7.14 -23.82
C ARG A 174 -12.15 -5.84 -23.05
N LEU A 175 -11.11 -5.13 -22.58
CA LEU A 175 -11.25 -3.80 -21.97
C LEU A 175 -11.57 -2.70 -23.00
N ARG A 176 -11.12 -2.88 -24.26
CA ARG A 176 -11.41 -1.97 -25.38
C ARG A 176 -12.83 -2.11 -25.95
N GLY A 177 -13.58 -3.15 -25.58
CA GLY A 177 -14.91 -3.42 -26.15
C GLY A 177 -14.87 -3.75 -27.66
N SER A 178 -13.71 -4.11 -28.19
CA SER A 178 -13.53 -4.39 -29.62
C SER A 178 -14.05 -5.78 -30.00
N PRO A 179 -14.64 -5.96 -31.21
CA PRO A 179 -15.12 -7.27 -31.67
C PRO A 179 -13.96 -8.26 -31.80
N LYS A 180 -14.24 -9.55 -31.56
CA LYS A 180 -13.31 -10.66 -31.82
C LYS A 180 -12.89 -10.61 -33.30
N GLY A 181 -11.60 -10.43 -33.61
CA GLY A 181 -11.09 -10.70 -34.96
C GLY A 181 -9.93 -9.88 -35.52
N ALA A 182 -9.32 -8.94 -34.80
CA ALA A 182 -8.14 -8.24 -35.33
C ALA A 182 -6.86 -9.07 -35.13
N PRO A 183 -6.12 -9.43 -36.20
CA PRO A 183 -4.85 -10.15 -36.08
C PRO A 183 -3.78 -9.23 -35.47
N SER A 184 -3.00 -9.77 -34.53
CA SER A 184 -1.87 -9.09 -33.89
C SER A 184 -0.58 -9.56 -34.56
N ASP A 185 -0.09 -8.82 -35.55
CA ASP A 185 1.24 -9.01 -36.10
C ASP A 185 2.31 -8.62 -35.07
N SER A 186 3.22 -9.56 -34.79
CA SER A 186 4.47 -9.40 -34.02
C SER A 186 4.33 -9.12 -32.50
N PRO A 187 5.26 -9.60 -31.66
CA PRO A 187 5.33 -9.23 -30.24
C PRO A 187 5.88 -7.81 -30.11
N ALA A 188 5.14 -6.83 -30.60
CA ALA A 188 5.44 -5.42 -30.38
C ALA A 188 5.49 -5.19 -28.86
N ARG A 189 6.61 -4.61 -28.40
CA ARG A 189 6.86 -4.26 -27.00
C ARG A 189 5.64 -3.51 -26.47
N ILE A 190 4.82 -4.16 -25.63
CA ILE A 190 3.58 -3.57 -25.11
C ILE A 190 3.96 -2.28 -24.39
N ASN A 191 3.53 -1.13 -24.93
CA ASN A 191 3.70 0.14 -24.25
C ASN A 191 2.57 0.28 -23.25
N PHE A 192 2.79 -0.10 -22.00
CA PHE A 192 1.75 -0.07 -20.97
C PHE A 192 1.12 1.31 -20.79
N ARG A 193 1.84 2.40 -21.09
CA ARG A 193 1.31 3.76 -21.04
C ARG A 193 0.26 4.07 -22.11
N THR A 194 0.11 3.25 -23.15
CA THR A 194 -0.98 3.41 -24.13
C THR A 194 -2.29 2.78 -23.65
N GLU A 195 -2.24 1.90 -22.65
CA GLU A 195 -3.41 1.19 -22.13
C GLU A 195 -3.91 1.70 -20.79
N VAL A 196 -3.06 2.36 -20.00
CA VAL A 196 -3.43 2.93 -18.70
C VAL A 196 -2.85 4.33 -18.52
N GLU A 197 -3.62 5.19 -17.88
CA GLU A 197 -3.30 6.58 -17.65
C GLU A 197 -2.53 6.79 -16.33
N HIS A 198 -2.73 5.90 -15.34
CA HIS A 198 -2.12 6.03 -14.02
C HIS A 198 -1.56 4.70 -13.49
N PHE A 199 -0.43 4.79 -12.77
CA PHE A 199 0.25 3.64 -12.15
C PHE A 199 0.22 3.76 -10.62
N CYS A 200 -0.55 2.89 -9.97
CA CYS A 200 -0.68 2.81 -8.52
C CYS A 200 0.14 1.62 -8.01
N ILE A 201 1.40 1.88 -7.63
CA ILE A 201 2.36 0.82 -7.28
C ILE A 201 2.48 0.76 -5.76
N HIS A 202 2.44 -0.44 -5.19
CA HIS A 202 2.58 -0.62 -3.76
C HIS A 202 3.94 -0.06 -3.28
N PRO A 203 3.94 0.91 -2.34
CA PRO A 203 5.16 1.51 -1.82
C PRO A 203 5.80 0.61 -0.74
N GLY A 204 6.23 -0.58 -1.15
CA GLY A 204 6.88 -1.53 -0.24
C GLY A 204 8.25 -1.06 0.24
N GLY A 205 8.93 -0.30 -0.62
CA GLY A 205 10.24 0.30 -0.40
C GLY A 205 10.76 0.91 -1.71
N ALA A 206 11.70 1.85 -1.62
CA ALA A 206 12.18 2.61 -2.79
C ALA A 206 12.73 1.69 -3.90
N ALA A 207 13.48 0.65 -3.52
CA ALA A 207 14.06 -0.31 -4.47
C ALA A 207 12.99 -1.08 -5.27
N VAL A 208 11.84 -1.41 -4.65
CA VAL A 208 10.75 -2.11 -5.33
C VAL A 208 10.04 -1.17 -6.31
N ILE A 209 9.77 0.07 -5.90
CA ILE A 209 9.18 1.10 -6.77
C ILE A 209 10.08 1.31 -8.00
N ASP A 210 11.39 1.39 -7.81
CA ASP A 210 12.36 1.60 -8.88
C ASP A 210 12.52 0.40 -9.81
N ALA A 211 12.51 -0.82 -9.27
CA ALA A 211 12.54 -2.03 -10.06
C ALA A 211 11.31 -2.14 -10.98
N VAL A 212 10.11 -1.87 -10.45
CA VAL A 212 8.87 -1.87 -11.23
C VAL A 212 8.87 -0.75 -12.26
N GLY A 213 9.27 0.46 -11.86
CA GLY A 213 9.38 1.61 -12.75
C GLY A 213 10.31 1.35 -13.93
N LYS A 214 11.49 0.78 -13.68
CA LYS A 214 12.41 0.36 -14.73
C LYS A 214 11.82 -0.75 -15.60
N GLY A 215 11.17 -1.75 -15.01
CA GLY A 215 10.56 -2.87 -15.73
C GLY A 215 9.42 -2.46 -16.67
N LEU A 216 8.67 -1.42 -16.32
CA LEU A 216 7.59 -0.86 -17.12
C LEU A 216 8.01 0.32 -18.00
N GLY A 217 9.24 0.83 -17.85
CA GLY A 217 9.70 2.04 -18.52
C GLY A 217 8.93 3.30 -18.09
N LEU A 218 8.65 3.45 -16.80
CA LEU A 218 7.91 4.57 -16.22
C LEU A 218 8.80 5.79 -15.93
N GLU A 219 8.20 6.97 -15.96
CA GLU A 219 8.84 8.23 -15.61
C GLU A 219 8.71 8.55 -14.12
N LYS A 220 9.46 9.58 -13.68
CA LYS A 220 9.39 10.06 -12.29
C LYS A 220 7.97 10.50 -11.90
N SER A 221 7.24 11.10 -12.83
CA SER A 221 5.84 11.54 -12.67
C SER A 221 4.88 10.38 -12.40
N ASP A 222 5.09 9.24 -13.09
CA ASP A 222 4.30 8.01 -12.89
C ASP A 222 4.57 7.40 -11.51
N LEU A 223 5.81 7.48 -11.04
CA LEU A 223 6.24 6.91 -9.76
C LEU A 223 5.98 7.85 -8.56
N GLU A 224 5.74 9.14 -8.81
CA GLU A 224 5.56 10.16 -7.78
C GLU A 224 4.51 9.77 -6.73
N PRO A 225 3.29 9.31 -7.08
CA PRO A 225 2.29 8.95 -6.08
C PRO A 225 2.78 7.88 -5.09
N SER A 226 3.49 6.87 -5.60
CA SER A 226 4.04 5.78 -4.80
C SER A 226 5.20 6.27 -3.92
N ARG A 227 6.07 7.12 -4.47
CA ARG A 227 7.20 7.71 -3.74
C ARG A 227 6.75 8.67 -2.64
N MET A 228 5.77 9.51 -2.91
CA MET A 228 5.26 10.48 -1.94
C MET A 228 4.52 9.77 -0.81
N THR A 229 3.76 8.72 -1.13
CA THR A 229 3.15 7.85 -0.11
C THR A 229 4.19 7.21 0.79
N LEU A 230 5.24 6.60 0.19
CA LEU A 230 6.34 6.02 0.97
C LEU A 230 7.02 7.07 1.86
N HIS A 231 7.23 8.28 1.35
CA HIS A 231 7.85 9.37 2.09
C HIS A 231 7.01 9.82 3.29
N ARG A 232 5.71 10.06 3.09
CA ARG A 232 4.82 10.64 4.11
C ARG A 232 4.37 9.61 5.15
N PHE A 233 4.02 8.42 4.68
CA PHE A 233 3.31 7.41 5.46
C PHE A 233 4.11 6.13 5.66
N GLY A 234 5.26 5.97 5.01
CA GLY A 234 6.00 4.71 4.99
C GLY A 234 5.26 3.61 4.25
N ASN A 235 5.68 2.37 4.49
CA ASN A 235 4.96 1.20 4.03
C ASN A 235 3.89 0.85 5.07
N THR A 236 2.62 1.09 4.74
CA THR A 236 1.48 0.67 5.56
C THR A 236 0.93 -0.68 5.09
N SER A 237 1.77 -1.56 4.56
CA SER A 237 1.43 -2.89 4.03
C SER A 237 0.26 -2.87 3.05
N ALA A 238 -0.76 -3.70 3.24
CA ALA A 238 -1.85 -3.83 2.29
C ALA A 238 -2.69 -2.53 2.19
N SER A 239 -2.59 -1.61 3.15
CA SER A 239 -3.14 -0.25 2.98
C SER A 239 -2.52 0.59 1.91
N SER A 240 -1.24 0.39 1.67
CA SER A 240 -0.43 1.45 1.09
C SER A 240 -0.94 1.90 -0.28
N LEU A 241 -1.54 0.99 -1.06
CA LEU A 241 -2.12 1.31 -2.36
C LEU A 241 -3.29 2.29 -2.29
N TRP A 242 -4.07 2.27 -1.21
CA TRP A 242 -5.19 3.19 -1.02
C TRP A 242 -4.71 4.58 -0.64
N TYR A 243 -3.58 4.68 0.06
CA TYR A 243 -2.89 5.97 0.29
C TYR A 243 -2.30 6.53 -1.01
N VAL A 244 -1.74 5.67 -1.88
CA VAL A 244 -1.27 6.06 -3.22
C VAL A 244 -2.43 6.57 -4.08
N LEU A 245 -3.56 5.86 -4.08
CA LEU A 245 -4.76 6.29 -4.79
C LEU A 245 -5.31 7.61 -4.22
N GLY A 246 -5.32 7.75 -2.88
CA GLY A 246 -5.69 8.98 -2.19
C GLY A 246 -4.82 10.17 -2.59
N TYR A 247 -3.51 9.98 -2.77
CA TYR A 247 -2.61 11.03 -3.27
C TYR A 247 -3.02 11.49 -4.68
N MET A 248 -3.29 10.54 -5.58
CA MET A 248 -3.73 10.85 -6.95
C MET A 248 -5.07 11.57 -6.96
N GLU A 249 -6.00 11.15 -6.10
CA GLU A 249 -7.31 11.78 -5.91
C GLU A 249 -7.17 13.22 -5.38
N ALA A 250 -6.36 13.42 -4.34
CA ALA A 250 -6.10 14.73 -3.74
C ALA A 250 -5.40 15.71 -4.72
N LYS A 251 -4.49 15.21 -5.56
CA LYS A 251 -3.90 15.98 -6.68
C LYS A 251 -4.85 16.16 -7.88
N ARG A 252 -6.09 15.68 -7.80
CA ARG A 252 -7.09 15.76 -8.86
C ARG A 252 -6.62 15.14 -10.18
N LYS A 253 -5.71 14.15 -10.13
CA LYS A 253 -5.13 13.50 -11.31
C LYS A 253 -6.11 12.53 -12.00
N LEU A 254 -7.04 11.94 -11.24
CA LEU A 254 -7.95 10.90 -11.73
C LEU A 254 -9.21 11.47 -12.39
N LYS A 255 -9.30 11.40 -13.72
CA LYS A 255 -10.44 11.87 -14.52
C LYS A 255 -11.36 10.72 -14.93
N LYS A 256 -12.63 11.05 -15.20
CA LYS A 256 -13.61 10.08 -15.69
C LYS A 256 -13.10 9.38 -16.96
N LYS A 257 -13.21 8.05 -16.98
CA LYS A 257 -12.71 7.10 -18.00
C LYS A 257 -11.21 6.78 -17.95
N ASP A 258 -10.43 7.45 -17.10
CA ASP A 258 -9.05 7.06 -16.88
C ASP A 258 -8.98 5.63 -16.32
N ARG A 259 -7.90 4.93 -16.65
CA ARG A 259 -7.58 3.60 -16.15
C ARG A 259 -6.37 3.68 -15.24
N VAL A 260 -6.48 3.00 -14.11
CA VAL A 260 -5.44 2.91 -13.10
C VAL A 260 -4.98 1.46 -13.03
N LEU A 261 -3.71 1.22 -13.37
CA LEU A 261 -3.06 -0.07 -13.11
C LEU A 261 -2.56 -0.07 -11.67
N MET A 262 -3.16 -0.91 -10.83
CA MET A 262 -2.80 -1.04 -9.43
C MET A 262 -2.04 -2.35 -9.20
N ILE A 263 -0.85 -2.28 -8.59
CA ILE A 263 0.07 -3.41 -8.46
C ILE A 263 0.50 -3.58 -6.99
N SER A 264 0.29 -4.77 -6.44
CA SER A 264 0.67 -5.14 -5.08
C SER A 264 1.62 -6.33 -5.05
N PHE A 265 2.46 -6.37 -4.02
CA PHE A 265 3.41 -7.45 -3.77
C PHE A 265 3.25 -7.95 -2.34
N GLY A 266 3.66 -9.19 -2.05
CA GLY A 266 3.68 -9.72 -0.68
C GLY A 266 4.50 -11.00 -0.55
N ALA A 267 4.74 -11.44 0.68
CA ALA A 267 5.58 -12.59 1.02
C ALA A 267 5.11 -13.93 0.38
N GLY A 268 6.07 -14.86 0.19
CA GLY A 268 5.88 -16.15 -0.51
C GLY A 268 5.94 -16.04 -2.04
N PHE A 269 6.78 -15.15 -2.57
CA PHE A 269 6.37 -13.95 -3.32
C PHE A 269 5.06 -14.04 -4.13
N LYS A 270 4.17 -13.08 -3.88
CA LYS A 270 2.88 -12.92 -4.57
C LYS A 270 2.86 -11.57 -5.26
N CYS A 271 2.29 -11.53 -6.47
CA CYS A 271 1.99 -10.29 -7.18
C CYS A 271 0.51 -10.28 -7.54
N ASN A 272 -0.20 -9.21 -7.20
CA ASN A 272 -1.55 -8.98 -7.72
C ASN A 272 -1.58 -7.67 -8.48
N SER A 273 -2.15 -7.71 -9.68
CA SER A 273 -2.46 -6.51 -10.44
C SER A 273 -3.94 -6.45 -10.75
N CYS A 274 -4.50 -5.25 -10.70
CA CYS A 274 -5.84 -5.00 -11.22
C CYS A 274 -5.88 -3.70 -12.01
N VAL A 275 -6.87 -3.62 -12.89
CA VAL A 275 -7.17 -2.41 -13.63
C VAL A 275 -8.49 -1.85 -13.10
N TRP A 276 -8.45 -0.60 -12.68
CA TRP A 276 -9.63 0.17 -12.32
C TRP A 276 -9.96 1.15 -13.43
N GLU A 277 -11.24 1.32 -13.74
CA GLU A 277 -11.71 2.44 -14.56
C GLU A 277 -12.42 3.47 -13.68
N VAL A 278 -11.96 4.71 -13.76
CA VAL A 278 -12.51 5.86 -13.04
C VAL A 278 -13.89 6.23 -13.60
N GLN A 279 -14.92 6.22 -12.76
CA GLN A 279 -16.31 6.43 -13.20
C GLN A 279 -16.75 7.91 -13.14
N ARG A 280 -15.99 8.76 -12.43
CA ARG A 280 -16.21 10.20 -12.30
C ARG A 280 -14.89 10.91 -11.93
N ASN A 281 -14.79 12.22 -12.17
CA ASN A 281 -13.62 12.99 -11.73
C ASN A 281 -13.48 12.91 -10.21
N LEU A 282 -12.31 12.53 -9.72
CA LEU A 282 -12.04 12.36 -8.29
C LEU A 282 -11.17 13.52 -7.79
N ALA A 283 -11.47 14.00 -6.58
CA ALA A 283 -10.86 15.20 -6.00
C ALA A 283 -10.92 15.23 -4.45
N ASP A 284 -11.20 14.10 -3.80
CA ASP A 284 -11.20 13.97 -2.34
C ASP A 284 -9.76 14.04 -1.78
N GLY A 285 -9.53 14.88 -0.77
CA GLY A 285 -8.22 14.98 -0.12
C GLY A 285 -7.93 13.81 0.82
N ASP A 286 -8.96 13.26 1.46
CA ASP A 286 -8.88 12.21 2.48
C ASP A 286 -7.69 12.38 3.45
N VAL A 287 -6.87 11.33 3.65
CA VAL A 287 -5.68 11.34 4.51
C VAL A 287 -4.57 12.30 4.06
N TRP A 288 -4.71 12.93 2.89
CA TRP A 288 -3.79 13.95 2.37
C TRP A 288 -4.33 15.38 2.48
N ALA A 289 -5.57 15.57 2.93
CA ALA A 289 -6.26 16.87 2.84
C ALA A 289 -5.51 18.01 3.54
N ASP A 290 -4.78 17.72 4.61
CA ASP A 290 -4.02 18.68 5.43
C ASP A 290 -2.65 19.04 4.85
N CYS A 291 -2.11 18.25 3.93
CA CYS A 291 -0.72 18.38 3.49
C CYS A 291 -0.51 18.25 1.97
N ILE A 292 -1.54 17.96 1.16
CA ILE A 292 -1.34 17.65 -0.26
C ILE A 292 -0.66 18.78 -1.03
N ASP A 293 -0.91 20.05 -0.67
CA ASP A 293 -0.36 21.20 -1.36
C ASP A 293 1.15 21.38 -1.13
N SER A 294 1.69 20.83 -0.03
CA SER A 294 3.14 20.84 0.24
C SER A 294 3.90 19.69 -0.41
N TYR A 295 3.22 18.84 -1.20
CA TYR A 295 3.82 17.71 -1.89
C TYR A 295 3.89 17.92 -3.41
N PRO A 296 4.96 17.44 -4.10
CA PRO A 296 6.17 16.87 -3.52
C PRO A 296 7.02 17.94 -2.81
N PRO A 297 7.74 17.61 -1.71
CA PRO A 297 8.64 18.56 -1.06
C PRO A 297 9.82 18.90 -1.97
N GLU A 298 10.32 20.14 -1.90
CA GLU A 298 11.45 20.63 -2.73
C GLU A 298 12.73 19.82 -2.52
N ARG A 299 12.94 19.28 -1.31
CA ARG A 299 14.06 18.38 -0.98
C ARG A 299 13.53 17.17 -0.23
N VAL A 300 13.79 15.99 -0.78
CA VAL A 300 13.64 14.73 -0.04
C VAL A 300 14.95 14.50 0.72
N THR A 301 15.03 14.99 1.96
CA THR A 301 16.20 14.75 2.81
C THR A 301 16.17 13.32 3.33
N ASN A 302 17.18 12.51 2.99
CA ASN A 302 17.46 11.30 3.74
C ASN A 302 18.05 11.72 5.10
N PRO A 303 17.45 11.34 6.24
CA PRO A 303 18.00 11.66 7.56
C PRO A 303 19.42 11.12 7.78
N SER A 304 19.88 10.19 6.95
CA SER A 304 21.20 9.57 7.01
C SER A 304 22.32 10.31 6.24
N SER A 305 22.02 11.38 5.48
CA SER A 305 23.05 12.10 4.70
C SER A 305 23.65 13.32 5.40
N SER A 306 23.30 13.59 6.66
CA SER A 306 23.92 14.65 7.46
C SER A 306 24.93 14.08 8.45
N THR A 307 26.00 13.46 7.97
CA THR A 307 27.20 13.26 8.79
C THR A 307 28.47 13.30 7.93
N SER A 308 29.48 13.97 8.46
CA SER A 308 30.88 14.11 8.02
C SER A 308 31.19 15.00 6.81
N GLY A 309 31.14 16.32 7.03
CA GLY A 309 31.98 17.30 6.36
C GLY A 309 32.93 17.95 7.36
N GLY A 310 33.81 17.16 7.98
CA GLY A 310 34.90 17.70 8.80
C GLY A 310 35.98 18.25 7.88
N SER A 311 35.94 19.56 7.60
CA SER A 311 37.05 20.24 6.94
C SER A 311 38.20 20.37 7.95
N THR A 312 39.26 19.60 7.72
CA THR A 312 40.55 19.79 8.36
C THR A 312 41.18 21.09 7.86
N THR A 313 41.36 22.07 8.76
CA THR A 313 42.35 23.14 8.61
C THR A 313 43.24 23.15 9.85
N PRO A 314 44.57 23.41 9.70
CA PRO A 314 45.53 23.23 10.78
C PRO A 314 45.48 24.39 11.77
N MET A 315 45.78 24.07 13.03
CA MET A 315 45.96 25.00 14.13
C MET A 315 47.00 26.07 13.81
N SER A 316 46.66 27.34 14.04
CA SER A 316 47.64 28.36 14.44
C SER A 316 47.22 28.93 15.80
N GLU A 317 48.12 28.84 16.77
CA GLU A 317 48.00 29.44 18.09
C GLU A 317 47.96 30.97 18.00
N ASN A 318 47.05 31.61 18.74
CA ASN A 318 47.34 32.81 19.53
C ASN A 318 46.20 33.11 20.51
N GLY A 319 46.60 33.54 21.71
CA GLY A 319 45.77 33.60 22.91
C GLY A 319 44.80 34.78 23.03
N GLY A 320 44.08 34.79 24.14
CA GLY A 320 43.25 35.93 24.58
C GLY A 320 41.99 35.50 25.33
N ALA A 321 42.10 35.34 26.65
CA ALA A 321 40.95 35.20 27.52
C ALA A 321 40.17 36.52 27.61
N THR A 322 38.88 36.52 27.27
CA THR A 322 37.90 37.47 27.82
C THR A 322 36.54 36.80 27.96
N SER A 323 35.95 37.01 29.15
CA SER A 323 34.64 36.60 29.59
C SER A 323 33.52 37.43 28.95
N GLY A 324 32.47 36.78 28.45
CA GLY A 324 31.25 37.47 28.00
C GLY A 324 30.09 36.49 27.90
N GLY A 325 29.09 36.67 28.76
CA GLY A 325 27.93 35.80 28.87
C GLY A 325 26.99 35.88 27.66
N GLY A 326 26.43 34.73 27.30
CA GLY A 326 25.34 34.60 26.34
C GLY A 326 24.74 33.20 26.45
N ARG A 327 23.63 33.08 27.20
CA ARG A 327 22.82 31.87 27.23
C ARG A 327 22.24 31.64 25.82
N SER A 328 22.77 30.67 25.08
CA SER A 328 22.06 30.11 23.93
C SER A 328 20.82 29.36 24.42
N PRO A 329 19.64 29.57 23.83
CA PRO A 329 18.45 28.83 24.20
C PRO A 329 18.65 27.37 23.80
N ALA A 330 18.51 26.47 24.78
CA ALA A 330 18.48 25.04 24.56
C ALA A 330 17.41 24.72 23.50
N LEU A 331 17.85 24.14 22.38
CA LEU A 331 16.95 23.48 21.44
C LEU A 331 16.09 22.48 22.22
N PRO A 332 14.76 22.47 22.05
CA PRO A 332 13.93 21.48 22.72
C PRO A 332 14.40 20.11 22.25
N MET A 333 14.91 19.33 23.20
CA MET A 333 15.16 17.90 23.07
C MET A 333 13.86 17.28 22.54
N LEU A 334 13.87 16.86 21.28
CA LEU A 334 12.82 16.04 20.69
C LEU A 334 12.60 14.84 21.60
N GLU A 335 11.42 14.78 22.22
CA GLU A 335 11.01 13.61 22.98
C GLU A 335 11.14 12.35 22.11
N PRO A 336 11.59 11.21 22.68
CA PRO A 336 11.72 9.99 21.93
C PRO A 336 10.34 9.55 21.44
N PHE A 337 10.12 9.65 20.12
CA PHE A 337 8.99 9.08 19.41
C PHE A 337 8.83 7.60 19.81
N ARG A 338 7.91 7.33 20.74
CA ARG A 338 7.38 5.97 20.97
C ARG A 338 6.52 5.62 19.76
N SER A 339 7.20 5.15 18.70
CA SER A 339 6.59 4.76 17.45
C SER A 339 5.98 3.36 17.58
N THR A 340 4.70 3.29 17.91
CA THR A 340 3.88 2.09 17.70
C THR A 340 3.44 2.04 16.23
N HIS A 341 3.99 1.09 15.47
CA HIS A 341 3.77 0.90 14.02
C HIS A 341 2.59 -0.05 13.76
N VAL A 342 1.65 0.33 12.89
CA VAL A 342 0.24 -0.16 12.93
C VAL A 342 -0.53 -0.06 11.57
N GLU A 343 -0.23 -0.83 10.53
CA GLU A 343 -0.80 -0.80 9.15
C GLU A 343 -2.35 -1.19 9.09
N PHE A 344 -3.15 -1.12 7.96
CA PHE A 344 -4.61 -1.53 7.77
C PHE A 344 -5.35 -1.08 6.47
N SER A 345 -6.31 -1.82 5.86
CA SER A 345 -7.34 -1.42 4.82
C SER A 345 -8.60 -2.30 4.47
N LEU A 346 -9.87 -1.94 4.84
CA LEU A 346 -11.27 -2.50 4.59
C LEU A 346 -11.80 -2.74 3.15
N ALA A 347 -12.28 -3.93 2.69
CA ALA A 347 -13.37 -4.13 1.70
C ALA A 347 -14.73 -4.63 2.28
N VAL A 348 -15.76 -3.79 2.18
CA VAL A 348 -17.17 -4.06 2.52
C VAL A 348 -17.92 -4.40 1.25
N LEU A 349 -18.56 -5.56 1.14
CA LEU A 349 -19.37 -5.92 -0.04
C LEU A 349 -20.86 -5.70 0.24
N SER A 350 -21.42 -4.64 -0.32
CA SER A 350 -22.86 -4.38 -0.35
C SER A 350 -23.46 -5.12 -1.54
N HIS A 351 -24.43 -6.00 -1.29
CA HIS A 351 -25.17 -6.78 -2.27
C HIS A 351 -24.28 -7.71 -3.11
N LEU A 352 -24.20 -8.98 -2.70
CA LEU A 352 -23.82 -10.10 -3.58
C LEU A 352 -25.11 -10.79 -4.04
N ALA A 353 -25.67 -10.37 -5.17
CA ALA A 353 -26.61 -11.24 -5.89
C ALA A 353 -25.80 -12.46 -6.39
N HIS A 354 -26.06 -13.63 -5.80
CA HIS A 354 -25.61 -14.97 -6.21
C HIS A 354 -24.15 -15.11 -6.67
N LEU A 355 -23.26 -15.47 -5.74
CA LEU A 355 -22.06 -16.25 -6.08
C LEU A 355 -22.49 -17.72 -6.22
N THR A 356 -23.13 -18.06 -7.34
CA THR A 356 -23.17 -19.46 -7.79
C THR A 356 -21.84 -19.75 -8.47
N PRO A 357 -21.12 -20.81 -8.08
CA PRO A 357 -19.97 -21.26 -8.86
C PRO A 357 -20.48 -21.67 -10.24
N SER A 358 -19.95 -21.03 -11.29
CA SER A 358 -20.06 -21.50 -12.67
C SER A 358 -18.93 -22.47 -12.98
#